data_AF-H0E2M0-F1
#
_entry.id   AF-H0E2M0-F1
#
_cell.length_a   1.000
_cell.length_b   1.000
_cell.length_c   1.000
_cell.angle_alpha   90.00
_cell.angle_beta   90.00
_cell.angle_gamma   90.00
#
_symmetry.space_group_name_H-M   'P 1'
#
loop_
_entity.id
_entity.type
_entity.pdbx_description
1 polymer ?
#
loop_
_entity_poly.entity_id
_entity_poly.type
_entity_poly.pdbx_seq_one_letter_code
_entity_poly.pdbx_strand_id
1 'polypeptide(L)'
;MTVLGRRQHSAPVEQLPGPTPGQSALLAERRRLAEEVAERTWDLGGLVYEMAVRDHFRLEVLTRRAAELQVIDARLSEVERLLADHAGIAGNCRSCGAPHGRSAEFCWSCGERLLVRVVEGLPARAAAPAPPPVTPSGRPLTAAHERGDQPTIVTSPVDAPTSEQPVVPIDRGNR
;
A
#
# COMPACT_ATOMS: atom_id res chain seq x y z
N MET A 1 6.11 31.77 51.97
CA MET A 1 5.50 31.27 50.73
C MET A 1 6.63 30.89 49.77
N THR A 2 6.97 29.61 49.67
CA THR A 2 8.05 29.11 48.80
C THR A 2 7.42 28.36 47.64
N VAL A 3 7.51 28.90 46.42
CA VAL A 3 7.05 28.24 45.21
C VAL A 3 8.14 27.28 44.75
N LEU A 4 7.90 25.98 44.90
CA LEU A 4 8.77 24.93 44.37
C LEU A 4 8.69 24.92 42.84
N GLY A 5 9.79 25.32 42.19
CA GLY A 5 9.94 25.28 40.74
C GLY A 5 9.83 23.87 40.19
N ARG A 6 8.83 23.65 39.32
CA ARG A 6 8.66 22.43 38.55
C ARG A 6 9.83 22.29 37.57
N ARG A 7 10.76 21.37 37.85
CA ARG A 7 11.77 20.94 36.88
C ARG A 7 11.07 20.15 35.78
N GLN A 8 10.88 20.80 34.65
CA GLN A 8 10.51 20.15 33.40
C GLN A 8 11.70 19.33 32.90
N HIS A 9 11.57 18.01 32.93
CA HIS A 9 12.50 17.09 32.29
C HIS A 9 12.07 16.98 30.83
N SER A 10 12.85 17.55 29.92
CA SER A 10 12.68 17.35 28.49
C SER A 10 13.05 15.89 28.16
N ALA A 11 12.09 15.12 27.68
CA ALA A 11 12.36 13.82 27.08
C ALA A 11 13.26 14.01 25.84
N PRO A 12 14.21 13.12 25.56
CA PRO A 12 14.95 13.16 24.31
C PRO A 12 13.94 12.92 23.20
N VAL A 13 13.76 13.91 22.31
CA VAL A 13 13.06 13.70 21.05
C VAL A 13 13.93 12.74 20.27
N GLU A 14 13.52 11.48 20.19
CA GLU A 14 14.04 10.51 19.24
C GLU A 14 13.92 11.15 17.85
N GLN A 15 15.04 11.69 17.34
CA GLN A 15 15.08 12.32 16.04
C GLN A 15 14.87 11.25 14.99
N LEU A 16 13.61 11.11 14.55
CA LEU A 16 13.28 10.30 13.40
C LEU A 16 14.11 10.81 12.21
N PRO A 17 14.91 9.96 11.54
CA PRO A 17 15.68 10.39 10.39
C PRO A 17 14.72 11.00 9.35
N GLY A 18 15.01 12.24 8.95
CA GLY A 18 14.21 12.95 7.95
C GLY A 18 14.23 12.22 6.60
N PRO A 19 13.25 12.51 5.72
CA PRO A 19 13.16 11.85 4.43
C PRO A 19 14.43 12.07 3.61
N THR A 20 14.91 11.02 2.96
CA THR A 20 16.06 11.12 2.06
C THR A 20 15.75 12.07 0.88
N PRO A 21 16.76 12.66 0.21
CA PRO A 21 16.52 13.56 -0.92
C PRO A 21 15.66 12.96 -2.06
N GLY A 22 15.76 11.65 -2.31
CA GLY A 22 14.89 10.95 -3.25
C GLY A 22 13.45 10.82 -2.75
N GLN A 23 13.27 10.54 -1.46
CA GLN A 23 11.95 10.46 -0.83
C GLN A 23 11.27 11.83 -0.75
N SER A 24 12.01 12.91 -0.46
CA SER A 24 11.45 14.26 -0.40
C SER A 24 10.98 14.75 -1.78
N ALA A 25 11.70 14.41 -2.85
CA ALA A 25 11.27 14.67 -4.23
C ALA A 25 9.97 13.91 -4.58
N LEU A 26 9.88 12.62 -4.25
CA LEU A 26 8.65 11.84 -4.45
C LEU A 26 7.46 12.39 -3.65
N LEU A 27 7.68 12.85 -2.42
CA LEU A 27 6.64 13.48 -1.60
C LEU A 27 6.14 14.80 -2.21
N ALA A 28 7.03 15.61 -2.77
CA ALA A 28 6.66 16.85 -3.46
C ALA A 28 5.86 16.55 -4.73
N GLU A 29 6.32 15.58 -5.54
CA GLU A 29 5.62 15.14 -6.75
C GLU A 29 4.23 14.57 -6.44
N ARG A 30 4.10 13.77 -5.39
CA ARG A 30 2.79 13.25 -4.93
C ARG A 30 1.81 14.38 -4.64
N ARG A 31 2.25 15.42 -3.91
CA ARG A 31 1.39 16.57 -3.58
C ARG A 31 0.93 17.30 -4.84
N ARG A 32 1.87 17.59 -5.75
CA ARG A 32 1.55 18.23 -7.03
C ARG A 32 0.53 17.43 -7.84
N LEU A 33 0.74 16.13 -7.98
CA LEU A 33 -0.17 15.26 -8.74
C LEU A 33 -1.54 15.14 -8.07
N ALA A 34 -1.59 15.05 -6.74
CA ALA A 34 -2.84 15.01 -5.99
C ALA A 34 -3.65 16.31 -6.15
N GLU A 35 -2.99 17.46 -6.15
CA GLU A 35 -3.63 18.75 -6.45
C GLU A 35 -4.20 18.78 -7.88
N GLU A 36 -3.42 18.32 -8.87
CA GLU A 36 -3.87 18.27 -10.27
C GLU A 36 -5.04 17.30 -10.50
N VAL A 37 -5.03 16.13 -9.84
CA VAL A 37 -6.16 15.18 -9.84
C VAL A 37 -7.42 15.83 -9.25
N ALA A 38 -7.28 16.54 -8.13
CA ALA A 38 -8.40 17.21 -7.47
C ALA A 38 -9.01 18.30 -8.36
N GLU A 39 -8.17 19.15 -8.98
CA GLU A 39 -8.61 20.21 -9.89
C GLU A 39 -9.35 19.62 -11.12
N ARG A 40 -8.77 18.63 -11.79
CA ARG A 40 -9.39 18.00 -12.96
C ARG A 40 -10.67 17.25 -12.62
N THR A 41 -10.76 16.66 -11.42
CA THR A 41 -11.99 16.01 -10.94
C THR A 41 -13.09 17.05 -10.70
N TRP A 42 -12.73 18.19 -10.12
CA TRP A 42 -13.64 19.32 -9.94
C TRP A 42 -14.16 19.84 -11.29
N ASP A 43 -13.27 20.08 -12.25
CA ASP A 43 -13.63 20.54 -13.59
C ASP A 43 -14.50 19.53 -14.35
N LEU A 44 -14.20 18.24 -14.26
CA LEU A 44 -15.01 17.18 -14.86
C LEU A 44 -16.42 17.15 -14.26
N GLY A 45 -16.53 17.27 -12.93
CA GLY A 45 -17.82 17.37 -12.25
C GLY A 45 -18.61 18.61 -12.66
N GLY A 46 -17.94 19.77 -12.75
CA GLY A 46 -18.53 21.02 -13.23
C GLY A 46 -19.04 20.90 -14.66
N LEU A 47 -18.26 20.28 -15.55
CA LEU A 47 -18.67 20.01 -16.93
C LEU A 47 -19.92 19.11 -16.99
N VAL A 48 -19.96 18.03 -16.20
CA VAL A 48 -21.14 17.15 -16.09
C VAL A 48 -22.35 17.93 -15.59
N TYR A 49 -22.18 18.75 -14.55
CA TYR A 49 -23.24 19.60 -14.00
C TYR A 49 -23.82 20.55 -15.05
N GLU A 50 -22.95 21.28 -15.77
CA GLU A 50 -23.36 22.24 -16.80
C GLU A 50 -24.06 21.56 -18.01
N MET A 51 -23.69 20.32 -18.34
CA MET A 51 -24.39 19.52 -19.36
C MET A 51 -25.75 19.02 -18.87
N ALA A 52 -25.83 18.60 -17.61
CA ALA A 52 -27.07 18.13 -17.01
C ALA A 52 -28.13 19.24 -16.94
N VAL A 53 -27.75 20.44 -16.49
CA VAL A 53 -28.66 21.60 -16.42
C VAL A 53 -29.17 22.02 -17.80
N ARG A 54 -28.41 21.76 -18.87
CA ARG A 54 -28.79 22.08 -20.27
C ARG A 54 -29.45 20.93 -21.03
N ASP A 55 -29.67 19.78 -20.38
CA ASP A 55 -30.24 18.56 -21.00
C ASP A 55 -29.49 18.12 -22.29
N HIS A 56 -28.19 18.39 -22.37
CA HIS A 56 -27.36 17.98 -23.50
C HIS A 56 -26.08 17.30 -23.01
N PHE A 57 -26.10 15.97 -23.00
CA PHE A 57 -24.90 15.17 -22.74
C PHE A 57 -24.13 14.90 -24.03
N ARG A 58 -22.81 15.03 -23.95
CA ARG A 58 -21.87 14.58 -24.98
C ARG A 58 -20.89 13.59 -24.37
N LEU A 59 -21.24 12.31 -24.44
CA LEU A 59 -20.48 11.26 -23.76
C LEU A 59 -19.02 11.22 -24.23
N GLU A 60 -18.76 11.42 -25.52
CA GLU A 60 -17.38 11.45 -26.05
C GLU A 60 -16.49 12.51 -25.38
N VAL A 61 -17.05 13.68 -25.06
CA VAL A 61 -16.31 14.74 -24.37
C VAL A 61 -15.97 14.28 -22.96
N LEU A 62 -16.93 13.67 -22.25
CA LEU A 62 -16.71 13.11 -20.92
C LEU A 62 -15.67 11.99 -20.93
N THR A 63 -15.78 11.05 -21.87
CA THR A 63 -14.82 9.94 -22.01
C THR A 63 -13.41 10.46 -22.26
N ARG A 64 -13.24 11.46 -23.14
CA ARG A 64 -11.92 12.06 -23.38
C ARG A 64 -11.36 12.75 -22.14
N ARG A 65 -12.16 13.54 -21.43
CA ARG A 65 -11.72 14.22 -20.19
C ARG A 65 -11.41 13.25 -19.06
N ALA A 66 -12.21 12.20 -18.91
CA ALA A 66 -11.96 11.14 -17.95
C ALA A 66 -10.65 10.39 -18.28
N ALA A 67 -10.37 10.10 -19.55
CA ALA A 67 -9.10 9.49 -19.96
C ALA A 67 -7.90 10.40 -19.64
N GLU A 68 -8.00 11.71 -19.88
CA GLU A 68 -6.97 12.69 -19.51
C GLU A 68 -6.72 12.72 -17.98
N LEU A 69 -7.78 12.64 -17.17
CA LEU A 69 -7.68 12.53 -15.71
C LEU A 69 -7.03 11.21 -15.28
N GLN A 70 -7.44 10.09 -15.87
CA GLN A 70 -6.90 8.76 -15.55
C GLN A 70 -5.38 8.66 -15.77
N VAL A 71 -4.84 9.33 -16.79
CA VAL A 71 -3.38 9.37 -17.01
C VAL A 71 -2.64 9.96 -15.81
N ILE A 72 -3.20 10.98 -15.17
CA ILE A 72 -2.56 11.66 -14.03
C ILE A 72 -2.80 10.91 -12.74
N ASP A 73 -3.99 10.34 -12.57
CA ASP A 73 -4.28 9.43 -11.46
C ASP A 73 -3.36 8.20 -11.47
N ALA A 74 -3.09 7.62 -12.65
CA ALA A 74 -2.13 6.52 -12.80
C ALA A 74 -0.71 6.93 -12.42
N ARG A 75 -0.30 8.16 -12.78
CA ARG A 75 1.01 8.70 -12.40
C ARG A 75 1.11 8.95 -10.89
N LEU A 76 0.04 9.45 -10.26
CA LEU A 76 -0.03 9.61 -8.81
C LEU A 76 0.13 8.25 -8.13
N SER A 77 -0.62 7.24 -8.59
CA SER A 77 -0.57 5.87 -8.07
C SER A 77 0.84 5.28 -8.15
N GLU A 78 1.56 5.51 -9.24
CA GLU A 78 2.95 5.03 -9.37
C GLU A 78 3.89 5.71 -8.37
N VAL A 79 3.76 7.03 -8.16
CA VAL A 79 4.56 7.75 -7.15
C VAL A 79 4.25 7.25 -5.75
N GLU A 80 2.98 6.97 -5.44
CA GLU A 80 2.57 6.40 -4.16
C GLU A 80 3.13 4.99 -3.95
N ARG A 81 3.15 4.17 -5.00
CA ARG A 81 3.79 2.85 -4.98
C ARG A 81 5.29 2.95 -4.69
N LEU A 82 5.99 3.87 -5.36
CA LEU A 82 7.42 4.10 -5.13
C LEU A 82 7.71 4.60 -3.71
N LEU A 83 6.84 5.45 -3.15
CA LEU A 83 6.93 5.87 -1.74
C LEU A 83 6.72 4.71 -0.78
N ALA A 84 5.76 3.83 -1.06
CA ALA A 84 5.53 2.63 -0.26
C ALA A 84 6.73 1.66 -0.31
N ASP A 85 7.37 1.50 -1.46
CA ASP A 85 8.60 0.71 -1.60
C ASP A 85 9.74 1.28 -0.76
N HIS A 86 9.92 2.60 -0.74
CA HIS A 86 10.92 3.27 0.12
C HIS A 86 10.65 3.03 1.61
N ALA A 87 9.38 3.06 2.02
CA ALA A 87 8.99 2.74 3.40
C ALA A 87 9.17 1.23 3.73
N GLY A 88 9.30 0.38 2.71
CA GLY A 88 9.57 -1.05 2.86
C GLY A 88 11.00 -1.35 3.34
N ILE A 89 11.97 -0.47 3.08
CA ILE A 89 13.36 -0.60 3.48
C ILE A 89 13.52 -0.06 4.90
N ALA A 90 13.82 -0.94 5.87
CA ALA A 90 14.03 -0.51 7.25
C ALA A 90 15.46 -0.05 7.55
N GLY A 91 16.42 -0.45 6.71
CA GLY A 91 17.81 -0.06 6.88
C GLY A 91 18.77 -1.06 6.26
N ASN A 92 20.03 -0.96 6.67
CA ASN A 92 21.12 -1.80 6.20
C ASN A 92 21.62 -2.71 7.34
N CYS A 93 22.02 -3.92 6.99
CA CYS A 93 22.55 -4.88 7.94
C CYS A 93 23.83 -4.33 8.59
N ARG A 94 23.91 -4.37 9.93
CA ARG A 94 25.11 -3.94 10.68
C ARG A 94 26.38 -4.77 10.38
N SER A 95 26.22 -6.01 9.91
CA SER A 95 27.31 -6.95 9.67
C SER A 95 27.89 -6.83 8.25
N CYS A 96 27.04 -6.81 7.22
CA CYS A 96 27.49 -6.79 5.81
C CYS A 96 27.04 -5.55 5.01
N GLY A 97 26.23 -4.66 5.59
CA GLY A 97 25.72 -3.47 4.91
C GLY A 97 24.59 -3.69 3.91
N ALA A 98 24.15 -4.94 3.67
CA ALA A 98 23.06 -5.21 2.72
C ALA A 98 21.71 -4.61 3.19
N PRO A 99 20.90 -4.02 2.29
CA PRO A 99 19.60 -3.47 2.63
C PRO A 99 18.63 -4.58 3.06
N HIS A 100 17.75 -4.29 4.00
CA HIS A 100 16.74 -5.22 4.47
C HIS A 100 15.35 -4.57 4.63
N GLY A 101 14.33 -5.39 4.44
CA GLY A 101 12.95 -4.99 4.64
C GLY A 101 12.61 -4.77 6.12
N ARG A 102 11.52 -4.05 6.40
CA ARG A 102 11.01 -3.81 7.77
C ARG A 102 10.66 -5.05 8.58
N SER A 103 10.30 -6.14 7.90
CA SER A 103 9.90 -7.40 8.52
C SER A 103 10.99 -8.47 8.46
N ALA A 104 12.20 -8.13 8.01
CA ALA A 104 13.28 -9.11 7.89
C ALA A 104 13.85 -9.45 9.28
N GLU A 105 13.63 -10.69 9.74
CA GLU A 105 14.25 -11.17 10.99
C GLU A 105 15.74 -11.50 10.80
N PHE A 106 16.15 -11.90 9.58
CA PHE A 106 17.52 -12.25 9.22
C PHE A 106 17.95 -11.53 7.93
N CYS A 107 19.25 -11.25 7.82
CA CYS A 107 19.86 -10.67 6.63
C CYS A 107 19.86 -11.70 5.50
N TRP A 108 19.31 -11.33 4.34
CA TRP A 108 19.28 -12.19 3.15
C TRP A 108 20.68 -12.48 2.59
N SER A 109 21.67 -11.61 2.85
CA SER A 109 23.03 -11.72 2.29
C SER A 109 24.00 -12.45 3.22
N CYS A 110 24.07 -12.11 4.51
CA CYS A 110 25.03 -12.72 5.44
C CYS A 110 24.39 -13.62 6.52
N GLY A 111 23.06 -13.75 6.56
CA GLY A 111 22.34 -14.56 7.54
C GLY A 111 22.26 -13.97 8.97
N GLU A 112 22.89 -12.81 9.21
CA GLU A 112 22.87 -12.15 10.53
C GLU A 112 21.45 -11.78 10.96
N ARG A 113 21.12 -11.98 12.25
CA ARG A 113 19.80 -11.60 12.78
C ARG A 113 19.68 -10.08 12.87
N LEU A 114 18.71 -9.51 12.15
CA LEU A 114 18.50 -8.06 12.02
C LEU A 114 17.62 -7.52 13.15
N LEU A 115 16.57 -8.25 13.52
CA LEU A 115 15.65 -7.89 14.58
C LEU A 115 16.13 -8.45 15.93
N VAL A 116 16.51 -7.56 16.85
CA VAL A 116 16.36 -7.83 18.27
C VAL A 116 14.94 -7.39 18.60
N ARG A 117 13.99 -8.34 18.77
CA ARG A 117 12.67 -7.99 19.31
C ARG A 117 12.88 -7.45 20.73
N VAL A 118 12.83 -6.14 20.89
CA VAL A 118 12.57 -5.55 22.20
C VAL A 118 11.07 -5.71 22.40
N VAL A 119 10.67 -6.69 23.21
CA VAL A 119 9.29 -6.77 23.69
C VAL A 119 9.14 -5.67 24.73
N GLU A 120 8.85 -4.45 24.28
CA GLU A 120 8.45 -3.40 25.20
C GLU A 120 7.04 -3.71 25.71
N GLY A 121 6.94 -4.12 26.98
CA GLY A 121 5.69 -4.02 27.73
C GLY A 121 4.80 -5.25 27.86
N LEU A 122 5.33 -6.48 27.82
CA LEU A 122 4.64 -7.61 28.46
C LEU A 122 5.52 -8.18 29.59
N PRO A 123 5.01 -8.33 30.83
CA PRO A 123 5.75 -9.03 31.85
C PRO A 123 6.03 -10.44 31.36
N ALA A 124 7.29 -10.87 31.51
CA ALA A 124 7.74 -12.20 31.16
C ALA A 124 6.80 -13.24 31.77
N ARG A 125 5.94 -13.86 30.95
CA ARG A 125 5.30 -15.10 31.35
C ARG A 125 6.42 -16.12 31.39
N ALA A 126 6.65 -16.67 32.59
CA ALA A 126 7.58 -17.77 32.80
C ALA A 126 7.36 -18.81 31.69
N ALA A 127 8.44 -19.15 31.00
CA ALA A 127 8.46 -20.19 29.98
C ALA A 127 7.80 -21.45 30.56
N ALA A 128 6.72 -21.90 29.93
CA ALA A 128 6.26 -23.26 30.13
C ALA A 128 7.42 -24.20 29.74
N PRO A 129 7.69 -25.27 30.50
CA PRO A 129 8.78 -26.18 30.20
C PRO A 129 8.61 -26.76 28.79
N ALA A 130 9.73 -26.86 28.09
CA ALA A 130 9.81 -27.37 26.72
C ALA A 130 9.11 -28.74 26.59
N PRO A 131 8.40 -29.01 25.47
CA PRO A 131 7.99 -30.37 25.16
C PRO A 131 9.23 -31.27 25.05
N PRO A 132 9.15 -32.54 25.47
CA PRO A 132 10.28 -33.45 25.42
C PRO A 132 10.77 -33.64 23.99
N PRO A 133 12.07 -33.94 23.78
CA PRO A 133 12.62 -34.15 22.46
C PRO A 133 11.93 -35.36 21.80
N VAL A 134 11.10 -35.08 20.79
CA VAL A 134 10.71 -36.10 19.82
C VAL A 134 11.93 -36.40 18.96
N THR A 135 12.48 -37.59 19.14
CA THR A 135 13.49 -38.18 18.25
C THR A 135 12.84 -38.40 16.88
N PRO A 136 13.32 -37.74 15.79
CA PRO A 136 12.90 -38.14 14.46
C PRO A 136 13.53 -39.50 14.17
N SER A 137 12.72 -40.55 14.21
CA SER A 137 13.12 -41.87 13.70
C SER A 137 13.33 -41.74 12.20
N GLY A 138 14.60 -41.74 11.79
CA GLY A 138 15.01 -41.62 10.40
C GLY A 138 14.55 -42.83 9.61
N ARG A 139 13.44 -42.69 8.88
CA ARG A 139 13.13 -43.55 7.75
C ARG A 139 13.66 -42.86 6.50
N PRO A 140 14.58 -43.47 5.72
CA PRO A 140 15.10 -42.83 4.53
C PRO A 140 13.96 -42.60 3.53
N LEU A 141 13.84 -41.36 3.01
CA LEU A 141 13.04 -41.07 1.83
C LEU A 141 13.76 -41.69 0.62
N THR A 142 13.37 -42.90 0.25
CA THR A 142 13.64 -43.43 -1.08
C THR A 142 12.86 -42.61 -2.09
N ALA A 143 13.56 -42.08 -3.08
CA ALA A 143 13.02 -41.33 -4.20
C ALA A 143 11.95 -42.14 -4.95
N ALA A 144 10.77 -41.56 -5.11
CA ALA A 144 9.79 -41.94 -6.12
C ALA A 144 9.32 -40.65 -6.81
N HIS A 145 9.79 -40.49 -8.06
CA HIS A 145 9.32 -39.49 -9.00
C HIS A 145 7.94 -39.95 -9.50
N GLU A 146 6.86 -39.42 -8.95
CA GLU A 146 5.52 -39.59 -9.52
C GLU A 146 5.07 -38.27 -10.13
N ARG A 147 5.02 -38.28 -11.47
CA ARG A 147 4.32 -37.29 -12.30
C ARG A 147 2.82 -37.40 -12.00
N GLY A 148 2.20 -36.34 -11.52
CA GLY A 148 0.75 -36.22 -11.43
C GLY A 148 0.32 -34.95 -10.69
N ASP A 149 -0.58 -34.19 -11.32
CA ASP A 149 -1.27 -32.99 -10.83
C ASP A 149 -0.47 -31.70 -10.64
N GLN A 150 -0.34 -30.95 -11.75
CA GLN A 150 -0.37 -29.49 -11.65
C GLN A 150 -1.78 -29.05 -11.22
N PRO A 151 -1.94 -28.18 -10.19
CA PRO A 151 -3.20 -27.50 -10.00
C PRO A 151 -3.41 -26.57 -11.19
N THR A 152 -4.40 -26.90 -12.04
CA THR A 152 -4.88 -26.00 -13.07
C THR A 152 -5.46 -24.79 -12.34
N ILE A 153 -4.77 -23.64 -12.43
CA ILE A 153 -5.36 -22.36 -12.03
C ILE A 153 -6.53 -22.14 -12.99
N VAL A 154 -7.75 -22.32 -12.51
CA VAL A 154 -8.95 -21.88 -13.21
C VAL A 154 -8.94 -20.35 -13.16
N THR A 155 -8.31 -19.73 -14.16
CA THR A 155 -8.60 -18.34 -14.51
C THR A 155 -9.91 -18.34 -15.26
N SER A 156 -11.03 -18.28 -14.52
CA SER A 156 -12.30 -17.89 -15.15
C SER A 156 -12.19 -16.43 -15.60
N PRO A 157 -12.40 -16.13 -16.89
CA PRO A 157 -12.56 -14.76 -17.33
C PRO A 157 -13.89 -14.24 -16.78
N VAL A 158 -13.86 -13.17 -15.98
CA VAL A 158 -15.07 -12.41 -15.71
C VAL A 158 -15.22 -11.45 -16.88
N ASP A 159 -16.11 -11.81 -17.78
CA ASP A 159 -16.49 -11.04 -18.95
C ASP A 159 -16.93 -9.62 -18.57
N ALA A 160 -16.53 -8.67 -19.42
CA ALA A 160 -17.00 -7.29 -19.43
C ALA A 160 -18.50 -7.21 -19.85
N PRO A 161 -19.17 -6.06 -19.63
CA PRO A 161 -20.60 -6.00 -19.32
C PRO A 161 -21.52 -6.11 -20.55
N THR A 162 -22.54 -6.96 -20.42
CA THR A 162 -23.70 -6.94 -21.32
C THR A 162 -24.54 -5.70 -21.02
N SER A 163 -24.67 -4.87 -22.05
CA SER A 163 -25.56 -3.72 -22.08
C SER A 163 -26.99 -4.20 -22.27
N GLU A 164 -27.88 -3.95 -21.32
CA GLU A 164 -29.33 -3.85 -21.56
C GLU A 164 -29.98 -3.12 -20.38
N GLN A 165 -30.05 -1.80 -20.47
CA GLN A 165 -31.01 -1.03 -19.67
C GLN A 165 -32.31 -0.89 -20.48
N PRO A 166 -33.48 -1.23 -19.94
CA PRO A 166 -34.75 -0.89 -20.57
C PRO A 166 -34.97 0.63 -20.47
N VAL A 167 -35.18 1.26 -21.62
CA VAL A 167 -35.55 2.68 -21.72
C VAL A 167 -36.95 2.85 -21.14
N VAL A 168 -37.07 3.57 -20.02
CA VAL A 168 -38.35 4.03 -19.48
C VAL A 168 -38.80 5.23 -20.32
N PRO A 169 -40.04 5.26 -20.85
CA PRO A 169 -40.53 6.42 -21.58
C PRO A 169 -40.72 7.60 -20.61
N ILE A 170 -39.96 8.68 -20.81
CA ILE A 170 -40.20 9.96 -20.13
C ILE A 170 -41.40 10.61 -20.81
N ASP A 171 -42.55 10.55 -20.15
CA ASP A 171 -43.75 11.28 -20.51
C ASP A 171 -43.51 12.77 -20.29
N ARG A 172 -43.13 13.50 -21.37
CA ARG A 172 -43.09 14.97 -21.37
C ARG A 172 -44.51 15.49 -21.54
N GLY A 173 -45.27 15.40 -20.46
CA GLY A 173 -46.52 16.11 -20.25
C GLY A 173 -46.31 17.62 -20.36
N ASN A 174 -46.94 18.18 -21.37
CA ASN A 174 -47.03 19.60 -21.70
C ASN A 174 -47.67 20.40 -20.53
N ARG A 175 -46.90 21.29 -19.87
CA ARG A 175 -47.46 22.46 -19.17
C ARG A 175 -46.40 23.53 -18.88
#